data_AF-A0A3L9JIE1-F1
#
_entry.id   AF-A0A3L9JIE1-F1
#
_cell.length_a   1.000
_cell.length_b   1.000
_cell.length_c   1.000
_cell.angle_alpha   90.00
_cell.angle_beta   90.00
_cell.angle_gamma   90.00
#
_symmetry.space_group_name_H-M   'P 1'
#
loop_
_entity.id
_entity.type
_entity.pdbx_description
1 polymer ?
#
loop_
_entity_poly.entity_id
_entity_poly.type
_entity_poly.pdbx_seq_one_letter_code
_entity_poly.pdbx_strand_id
1 'polypeptide(L)' 'MRQTKTGILLANLGTPDAPTPEAVKRYLKQFLSDRRVVDTSRLLWWP' A
#
# COMPACT_ATOMS: atom_id res chain seq x y z
N MET A 1 -25.24 1.35 -32.18
CA MET A 1 -24.57 2.06 -31.07
C MET A 1 -23.53 1.12 -30.49
N ARG A 2 -22.26 1.54 -30.35
CA ARG A 2 -21.21 0.68 -29.77
C ARG A 2 -21.46 0.60 -28.27
N GLN A 3 -21.76 -0.58 -27.74
CA GLN A 3 -22.01 -0.75 -26.31
C GLN A 3 -20.70 -0.48 -25.55
N THR A 4 -20.68 0.55 -24.71
CA THR A 4 -19.54 0.86 -23.85
C THR A 4 -19.45 -0.20 -22.76
N LYS A 5 -18.29 -0.87 -22.64
CA LYS A 5 -18.03 -1.82 -21.57
C LYS A 5 -17.64 -1.06 -20.30
N THR A 6 -18.31 -1.33 -19.20
CA THR A 6 -17.96 -0.79 -17.88
C THR A 6 -16.82 -1.60 -17.27
N GLY A 7 -15.73 -0.95 -16.89
CA GLY A 7 -14.65 -1.56 -16.10
C GLY A 7 -14.88 -1.33 -14.60
N ILE A 8 -14.57 -2.34 -13.79
CA ILE A 8 -14.64 -2.27 -12.32
C ILE A 8 -13.22 -2.51 -11.78
N LEU A 9 -12.71 -1.59 -10.97
CA LEU A 9 -11.45 -1.75 -10.27
C LEU A 9 -11.73 -2.18 -8.82
N LEU A 10 -11.35 -3.41 -8.49
CA LEU A 10 -11.26 -3.85 -7.11
C LEU A 10 -9.84 -3.58 -6.62
N ALA A 11 -9.72 -2.75 -5.58
CA ALA A 11 -8.44 -2.39 -5.00
C ALA A 11 -8.40 -2.82 -3.53
N ASN A 12 -7.24 -3.33 -3.13
CA ASN A 12 -6.85 -3.55 -1.74
C ASN A 12 -5.36 -3.22 -1.63
N LEU A 13 -4.87 -3.00 -0.42
CA LEU A 13 -3.46 -2.79 -0.11
C LEU A 13 -2.63 -4.05 -0.37
N GLY A 14 -3.27 -5.23 -0.30
CA GLY A 14 -2.58 -6.52 -0.34
C GLY A 14 -1.96 -6.86 1.01
N THR A 15 -1.15 -7.92 1.03
CA THR A 15 -0.48 -8.46 2.21
C THR A 15 0.98 -8.82 1.88
N PRO A 16 1.85 -9.00 2.89
CA PRO A 16 3.18 -9.55 2.66
C PRO A 16 3.13 -10.91 1.93
N ASP A 17 4.17 -11.21 1.16
CA ASP A 17 4.34 -12.45 0.40
C ASP A 17 4.65 -13.66 1.30
N ALA A 18 5.19 -13.42 2.50
CA ALA A 18 5.45 -14.46 3.50
C ALA A 18 5.34 -13.87 4.93
N PRO A 19 5.08 -14.71 5.94
CA PRO A 19 5.08 -14.31 7.35
C PRO A 19 6.51 -14.23 7.92
N THR A 20 7.46 -13.65 7.17
CA THR A 20 8.86 -13.47 7.62
C THR A 20 9.17 -11.99 7.87
N PRO A 21 10.12 -11.67 8.77
CA PRO A 21 10.49 -10.28 9.04
C PRO A 21 10.90 -9.50 7.78
N GLU A 22 11.57 -10.14 6.83
CA GLU A 22 12.03 -9.50 5.60
C GLU A 22 10.87 -9.13 4.68
N ALA A 23 9.91 -10.04 4.52
CA ALA A 23 8.70 -9.82 3.73
C ALA A 23 7.84 -8.70 4.34
N VAL A 24 7.63 -8.74 5.66
CA VAL A 24 6.89 -7.71 6.40
C VAL A 24 7.59 -6.36 6.30
N LYS A 25 8.92 -6.30 6.43
CA LYS A 25 9.69 -5.06 6.28
C LYS A 25 9.54 -4.46 4.88
N ARG A 26 9.61 -5.27 3.82
CA ARG A 26 9.39 -4.81 2.44
C ARG A 26 7.99 -4.23 2.25
N TYR A 27 6.97 -4.93 2.75
CA TYR A 27 5.58 -4.49 2.70
C TYR A 27 5.38 -3.17 3.45
N LEU A 28 5.75 -3.11 4.73
CA LEU A 28 5.56 -1.92 5.57
C LEU A 28 6.31 -0.70 5.04
N LYS A 29 7.50 -0.88 4.44
CA LYS A 29 8.25 0.22 3.83
C LYS A 29 7.44 0.92 2.73
N GLN A 30 6.62 0.19 1.97
CA GLN A 30 5.77 0.80 0.93
C GLN A 30 4.72 1.71 1.58
N PHE A 31 3.99 1.21 2.58
CA PHE A 31 2.91 1.94 3.24
C PHE A 31 3.39 3.11 4.09
N LEU A 32 4.32 2.87 5.01
CA LEU A 32 4.75 3.87 5.97
C LEU A 32 5.50 5.04 5.28
N SER A 33 5.97 4.84 4.04
CA SER A 33 6.63 5.89 3.26
C SER A 33 5.62 6.83 2.61
N ASP A 34 4.37 6.42 2.46
CA ASP A 34 3.32 7.23 1.87
C ASP A 34 2.84 8.28 2.87
N ARG A 35 2.92 9.56 2.48
CA ARG A 35 2.46 10.70 3.30
C ARG A 35 0.94 10.73 3.50
N ARG A 36 0.19 9.90 2.78
CA ARG A 36 -1.26 9.72 2.93
C ARG A 36 -1.63 8.67 3.97
N VAL A 37 -0.66 7.87 4.42
CA VAL A 37 -0.86 6.80 5.42
C VAL A 37 -0.50 7.28 6.82
N VAL A 38 0.50 8.17 6.92
CA VAL A 38 0.97 8.71 8.20
C VAL A 38 0.98 10.24 8.14
N ASP A 39 0.18 10.86 9.01
CA ASP A 39 -0.01 12.32 9.02
C ASP A 39 1.07 13.05 9.83
N THR A 40 1.89 12.34 10.60
CA THR A 40 3.00 12.93 11.37
C THR A 40 4.24 13.16 10.51
N SER A 41 5.10 14.10 10.93
CA SER A 41 6.37 14.34 10.26
C SER A 41 7.20 13.06 10.18
N ARG A 42 7.77 12.77 9.01
CA ARG A 42 8.62 11.57 8.81
C ARG A 42 9.78 11.51 9.81
N LEU A 43 10.29 12.65 10.27
CA LEU A 43 11.36 12.71 11.27
C LEU A 43 10.97 12.08 12.63
N LEU A 44 9.67 12.02 12.94
CA LEU A 44 9.16 11.49 14.21
C LEU A 44 8.75 10.02 14.12
N TRP A 45 8.47 9.52 12.91
CA TRP A 45 7.83 8.21 12.73
C TRP A 45 8.62 7.23 11.87
N TRP A 46 9.35 7.73 10.88
CA TRP A 46 10.02 6.87 9.91
C TRP A 46 11.33 6.33 10.50
N PRO A 47 11.45 5.00 10.74
CA PRO A 47 12.61 4.40 11.39
C PRO A 47 13.85 4.33 10.49
#